data_AF-A0A7G8DG92-F1
#
_entry.id   AF-A0A7G8DG92-F1
#
_cell.length_a   1.000
_cell.length_b   1.000
_cell.length_c   1.000
_cell.angle_alpha   90.00
_cell.angle_beta   90.00
_cell.angle_gamma   90.00
#
_symmetry.space_group_name_H-M   'P 1'
#
loop_
_entity.id
_entity.type
_entity.pdbx_description
1 polymer ?
#
loop_
_entity_poly.entity_id
_entity_poly.type
_entity_poly.pdbx_seq_one_letter_code
_entity_poly.pdbx_strand_id
1 'polypeptide(L)' 'MYLLIIKDGLVTRHVGPYPSPKQASDDLERVMASCSERARWQIHALENPHSLSMVVAS' A
#
# COMPACT_ATOMS: atom_id res chain seq x y z
N MET A 1 -7.26 -2.75 4.85
CA MET A 1 -6.17 -3.32 4.02
C MET A 1 -5.31 -2.18 3.52
N TYR A 2 -4.05 -2.43 3.14
CA TYR A 2 -3.10 -1.40 2.72
C TYR A 2 -2.31 -1.85 1.49
N LEU A 3 -1.91 -0.92 0.65
CA LEU A 3 -1.10 -1.17 -0.54
C LEU A 3 0.15 -0.30 -0.46
N LEU A 4 1.33 -0.91 -0.65
CA LEU A 4 2.58 -0.18 -0.82
C LEU A 4 2.74 0.15 -2.31
N ILE A 5 2.81 1.44 -2.63
CA ILE A 5 3.02 1.95 -3.98
C ILE A 5 4.43 2.46 -4.08
N ILE A 6 5.21 1.94 -5.04
CA ILE A 6 6.57 2.40 -5.34
C ILE A 6 6.57 3.05 -6.72
N LYS A 7 7.13 4.24 -6.82
CA LYS A 7 7.38 4.97 -8.07
C LYS A 7 8.88 5.10 -8.27
N ASP A 8 9.39 4.45 -9.31
CA ASP A 8 10.80 4.49 -9.70
C ASP A 8 10.90 4.92 -11.17
N GLY A 9 11.10 6.22 -11.38
CA GLY A 9 11.01 6.83 -12.71
C GLY A 9 9.62 6.66 -13.33
N LEU A 10 9.55 5.98 -14.47
CA LEU A 10 8.30 5.68 -15.17
C LEU A 10 7.61 4.40 -14.68
N VAL A 11 8.27 3.63 -13.81
CA VAL A 11 7.75 2.36 -13.30
C VAL A 11 6.96 2.61 -12.03
N THR A 12 5.73 2.10 -11.99
CA THR A 12 4.92 2.04 -10.78
C THR A 12 4.71 0.58 -10.38
N ARG A 13 5.09 0.23 -9.15
CA ARG A 13 4.87 -1.10 -8.57
C ARG A 13 3.88 -1.00 -7.42
N HIS A 14 2.97 -1.95 -7.34
CA HIS A 14 2.03 -2.12 -6.24
C HIS A 14 2.38 -3.41 -5.50
N VAL A 15 2.53 -3.36 -4.18
CA VAL A 15 2.89 -4.49 -3.32
C VAL A 15 1.86 -4.63 -2.20
N GLY A 16 1.38 -5.85 -1.96
CA GLY A 16 0.30 -6.16 -1.02
C GLY A 16 -0.82 -6.99 -1.67
N PRO A 17 -2.04 -7.00 -1.08
CA PRO A 17 -2.50 -6.16 0.04
C PRO A 17 -1.94 -6.60 1.40
N TYR A 18 -1.61 -5.61 2.23
CA TYR A 18 -1.19 -5.78 3.61
C TYR A 18 -2.38 -5.64 4.59
N PRO A 19 -2.42 -6.39 5.68
CA PRO A 19 -3.47 -6.27 6.70
C PRO A 19 -3.30 -5.01 7.56
N SER A 20 -2.09 -4.47 7.71
CA SER A 20 -1.81 -3.25 8.49
C SER A 20 -0.73 -2.37 7.83
N PRO A 21 -0.65 -1.06 8.17
CA PRO A 21 0.42 -0.20 7.68
C PRO A 21 1.80 -0.67 8.16
N LYS A 22 1.85 -1.29 9.35
CA LYS A 22 3.08 -1.83 9.93
C LYS A 22 3.69 -2.90 9.01
N GLN A 23 2.87 -3.86 8.57
CA GLN A 23 3.39 -4.90 7.67
C GLN A 23 3.85 -4.33 6.31
N ALA A 24 3.18 -3.30 5.79
CA ALA A 24 3.64 -2.60 4.59
C ALA A 24 4.98 -1.86 4.83
N SER A 25 5.19 -1.31 6.02
CA SER A 25 6.45 -0.67 6.42
C SER A 25 7.58 -1.68 6.65
N ASP A 26 7.28 -2.84 7.24
CA ASP A 26 8.27 -3.88 7.51
C ASP A 26 8.84 -4.44 6.18
N ASP A 27 8.02 -4.52 5.13
CA ASP A 27 8.43 -4.93 3.78
C ASP A 27 9.10 -3.80 2.96
N LEU A 28 8.92 -2.54 3.37
CA LEU A 28 9.37 -1.38 2.59
C LEU A 28 10.86 -1.43 2.29
N GLU A 29 11.70 -1.66 3.29
CA GLU A 29 13.16 -1.69 3.13
C GLU A 29 13.60 -2.75 2.12
N ARG A 30 12.98 -3.94 2.18
CA ARG A 30 13.23 -5.03 1.25
C ARG A 30 12.85 -4.67 -0.17
N VAL A 31 11.70 -4.03 -0.36
CA VAL A 31 11.24 -3.62 -1.70
C VAL A 31 12.14 -2.52 -2.27
N MET A 32 12.50 -1.54 -1.43
CA MET A 32 13.36 -0.41 -1.80
C MET A 32 14.78 -0.83 -2.17
N ALA A 33 15.29 -1.95 -1.62
CA ALA A 33 16.60 -2.49 -1.98
C ALA A 33 16.74 -2.85 -3.48
N SER A 34 15.62 -3.04 -4.19
CA SER A 34 15.59 -3.31 -5.63
C SER A 34 15.32 -2.08 -6.50
N CYS A 35 15.19 -0.90 -5.89
CA CYS A 35 14.80 0.33 -6.56
C CYS A 35 15.98 1.31 -6.67
N SER A 36 15.85 2.30 -7.56
CA SER A 36 16.81 3.38 -7.63
C SER A 36 16.77 4.26 -6.37
N GLU A 37 17.84 5.01 -6.13
CA GLU A 37 17.90 5.99 -5.03
C GLU A 37 16.83 7.09 -5.11
N ARG A 38 16.27 7.31 -6.30
CA ARG A 38 15.22 8.32 -6.53
C ARG A 38 13.81 7.75 -6.37
N ALA A 39 13.70 6.46 -6.09
CA ALA A 39 12.41 5.82 -5.91
C ALA A 39 11.66 6.44 -4.73
N ARG A 40 10.36 6.64 -4.92
CA ARG A 40 9.45 7.17 -3.92
C ARG A 40 8.42 6.12 -3.57
N TRP A 41 7.94 6.15 -2.35
CA TRP A 41 6.97 5.19 -1.87
C TRP A 41 5.83 5.86 -1.11
N GLN A 42 4.68 5.18 -1.10
CA GLN A 42 3.49 5.58 -0.35
C GLN A 42 2.77 4.32 0.16
N ILE A 43 2.25 4.36 1.38
CA ILE A 43 1.33 3.34 1.89
C ILE A 43 -0.08 3.91 1.77
N HIS A 44 -0.94 3.24 1.00
CA HIS A 44 -2.31 3.65 0.75
C HIS A 44 -3.28 2.70 1.45
N ALA A 45 -4.24 3.23 2.20
CA ALA A 45 -5.31 2.43 2.79
C ALA A 45 -6.32 2.05 1.70
N LEU A 46 -6.62 0.76 1.57
CA LEU A 46 -7.66 0.24 0.70
C LEU A 46 -8.97 0.15 1.47
N GLU A 47 -10.05 0.56 0.83
CA GLU A 47 -11.40 0.30 1.30
C GLU A 47 -11.61 -1.22 1.37
N ASN A 48 -12.16 -1.69 2.50
CA ASN A 48 -12.56 -3.08 2.64
C ASN A 48 -14.05 -3.17 2.27
N PRO A 49 -14.44 -4.01 1.30
CA PRO A 49 -15.85 -4.18 0.94
C PRO A 49 -16.74 -4.58 2.14
N HIS A 50 -16.17 -5.18 3.19
CA HIS A 50 -16.89 -5.52 4.42
C HIS A 50 -17.10 -4.35 5.40
N SER A 51 -16.41 -3.21 5.19
CA SER A 51 -16.52 -2.04 6.06
C SER A 51 -17.65 -1.09 5.67
N LEU A 52 -18.25 -1.28 4.50
CA LEU A 52 -19.49 -0.62 4.07
C LEU A 52 -20.70 -1.44 4.58
N SER A 53 -20.83 -1.63 5.89
CA SER A 53 -22.14 -2.02 6.41
C SER A 53 -23.06 -0.81 6.27
N MET A 54 -23.99 -0.90 5.31
CA MET A 54 -25.04 0.07 5.08
C MET A 54 -25.58 0.64 6.40
N VAL A 55 -25.45 1.96 6.59
CA VAL A 55 -26.43 2.70 7.38
C VAL A 55 -27.70 2.69 6.53
N VAL A 56 -28.52 1.67 6.70
CA VAL A 56 -29.93 1.75 6.28
C VAL A 56 -30.59 2.67 7.29
N ALA A 57 -30.90 3.88 6.84
CA ALA A 57 -31.66 4.85 7.62
C ALA A 57 -32.98 4.21 8.08
N SER A 58 -33.23 4.28 9.39
CA SER A 58 -34.51 3.98 10.04
C SER A 58 -35.23 5.28 10.36
#